data_AF-A0A1I7ZH66-F1
#
_entry.id   AF-A0A1I7ZH66-F1
#
_cell.length_a   1.000
_cell.length_b   1.000
_cell.length_c   1.000
_cell.angle_alpha   90.00
_cell.angle_beta   90.00
_cell.angle_gamma   90.00
#
_symmetry.space_group_name_H-M   'P 1'
#
loop_
_entity.id
_entity.type
_entity.pdbx_description
1 polymer ?
#
loop_
_entity_poly.entity_id
_entity_poly.type
_entity_poly.pdbx_seq_one_letter_code
_entity_poly.pdbx_strand_id
1 'polypeptide(L)' 'MDQLKQAYKANFIAQALMTMMMGPFLFPDTAEDDPKARLKNAQLEKLYLRAHLAAEDAVEYFKEIPVEKFIDNP' A
#
# COMPACT_ATOMS: atom_id res chain seq x y z
N MET A 1 13.42 -20.69 -7.60
CA MET A 1 12.12 -20.27 -7.03
C MET A 1 12.28 -19.17 -5.98
N ASP A 2 13.32 -19.23 -5.15
CA ASP A 2 13.49 -18.29 -4.02
C ASP A 2 13.71 -16.83 -4.45
N GLN A 3 14.49 -16.60 -5.52
CA GLN A 3 14.70 -15.24 -6.04
C GLN A 3 13.42 -14.59 -6.58
N LEU A 4 12.54 -15.37 -7.24
CA LEU A 4 11.25 -14.89 -7.73
C LEU A 4 10.33 -14.53 -6.56
N LYS A 5 10.31 -15.35 -5.51
CA LYS A 5 9.53 -15.10 -4.29
C LYS A 5 10.03 -13.85 -3.57
N GLN A 6 11.34 -13.64 -3.50
CA GLN A 6 11.94 -12.45 -2.90
C GLN A 6 11.61 -11.18 -3.72
N ALA A 7 11.71 -11.25 -5.06
CA ALA A 7 11.34 -10.14 -5.93
C ALA A 7 9.86 -9.77 -5.81
N TYR A 8 8.97 -10.77 -5.72
CA TYR A 8 7.54 -10.54 -5.48
C TYR A 8 7.30 -9.82 -4.17
N LYS A 9 7.89 -10.28 -3.06
CA LYS A 9 7.72 -9.68 -1.73
C LYS A 9 8.21 -8.24 -1.70
N ALA A 10 9.39 -7.97 -2.26
CA ALA A 10 9.93 -6.61 -2.36
C ALA A 10 9.02 -5.69 -3.18
N ASN A 11 8.54 -6.17 -4.34
CA ASN A 11 7.63 -5.39 -5.18
C ASN A 11 6.27 -5.14 -4.50
N PHE A 12 5.76 -6.14 -3.78
CA PHE A 12 4.52 -6.03 -3.01
C PHE A 12 4.63 -4.96 -1.93
N ILE A 13 5.74 -4.92 -1.17
CA ILE A 13 5.99 -3.91 -0.14
C ILE A 13 5.93 -2.49 -0.74
N ALA A 14 6.61 -2.28 -1.87
CA ALA A 14 6.59 -0.98 -2.56
C ALA A 14 5.17 -0.61 -3.02
N GLN A 15 4.42 -1.57 -3.57
CA GLN A 15 3.04 -1.34 -4.01
C GLN A 15 2.06 -1.07 -2.86
N ALA A 16 2.23 -1.74 -1.72
CA ALA A 16 1.43 -1.51 -0.52
C ALA A 16 1.62 -0.07 -0.01
N LEU A 17 2.87 0.39 0.10
CA LEU A 17 3.20 1.76 0.48
C LEU A 17 2.61 2.79 -0.49
N MET A 18 2.75 2.57 -1.80
CA MET A 18 2.14 3.47 -2.78
C MET A 18 0.61 3.52 -2.64
N THR A 19 -0.04 2.37 -2.44
CA THR A 19 -1.50 2.29 -2.33
C THR A 19 -2.03 3.09 -1.12
N MET A 20 -1.31 3.10 0.00
CA MET A 20 -1.67 3.93 1.17
C MET A 20 -1.70 5.43 0.85
N MET A 21 -0.83 5.89 -0.05
CA MET A 21 -0.72 7.32 -0.42
C MET A 21 -1.67 7.73 -1.55
N MET A 22 -2.22 6.78 -2.31
CA MET A 22 -3.04 7.08 -3.50
C MET A 22 -4.45 7.59 -3.19
N GLY A 23 -4.96 7.41 -1.97
CA GLY A 23 -6.34 7.75 -1.59
C GLY A 23 -6.76 9.17 -1.99
N PRO A 24 -6.05 10.22 -1.53
CA PRO A 24 -6.38 11.61 -1.84
C PRO A 24 -6.27 11.96 -3.34
N PHE A 25 -5.42 11.26 -4.10
CA PHE A 25 -5.25 11.50 -5.54
C PHE A 25 -6.37 10.88 -6.38
N LEU A 26 -6.87 9.71 -5.97
CA LEU A 26 -7.94 9.00 -6.67
C LEU A 26 -9.34 9.51 -6.28
N PHE A 27 -9.47 10.01 -5.06
CA PHE A 27 -10.72 10.55 -4.51
C PHE A 27 -10.45 11.91 -3.86
N PRO A 28 -10.22 12.97 -4.66
CA PRO A 28 -10.05 14.31 -4.13
C PRO A 28 -11.32 14.77 -3.42
N ASP A 29 -11.15 15.67 -2.44
CA ASP A 29 -12.26 16.22 -1.65
C ASP A 29 -13.40 16.69 -2.56
N THR A 30 -14.54 16.05 -2.42
CA THR A 30 -15.77 16.48 -3.06
C THR A 30 -16.48 17.48 -2.19
N ALA A 31 -16.96 18.56 -2.81
CA ALA A 31 -17.87 19.48 -2.18
C ALA A 31 -19.09 18.72 -1.61
N GLU A 32 -19.61 19.16 -0.47
CA GLU A 32 -20.71 18.51 0.24
C GLU A 32 -22.00 18.39 -0.58
N ASP A 33 -22.14 19.21 -1.63
CA ASP A 33 -23.27 19.22 -2.55
C ASP A 33 -23.12 18.26 -3.75
N ASP A 34 -21.97 17.59 -3.93
CA ASP A 34 -21.80 16.59 -4.98
C ASP A 34 -22.73 15.39 -4.69
N PRO A 35 -23.70 15.07 -5.58
CA PRO A 35 -24.58 13.91 -5.43
C PRO A 35 -23.83 12.58 -5.29
N LYS A 36 -22.56 12.53 -5.71
CA LYS A 36 -21.67 11.36 -5.64
C LYS A 36 -20.69 11.40 -4.47
N ALA A 37 -20.69 12.44 -3.62
CA ALA A 37 -19.80 12.57 -2.48
C ALA A 37 -19.84 11.32 -1.58
N ARG A 38 -21.04 10.84 -1.23
CA ARG A 38 -21.21 9.62 -0.43
C ARG A 38 -20.60 8.37 -1.08
N LEU A 39 -20.75 8.22 -2.39
CA LEU A 39 -20.20 7.09 -3.13
C LEU A 39 -18.67 7.14 -3.16
N LYS A 40 -18.10 8.32 -3.42
CA LYS A 40 -16.64 8.52 -3.45
C LYS A 40 -16.02 8.31 -2.07
N ASN A 41 -16.65 8.79 -1.00
CA ASN A 41 -16.21 8.54 0.37
C ASN A 41 -16.20 7.05 0.71
N ALA A 42 -17.27 6.32 0.36
CA ALA A 42 -17.31 4.86 0.57
C ALA A 42 -16.23 4.11 -0.24
N GLN A 43 -15.91 4.59 -1.46
CA GLN A 43 -14.82 4.03 -2.27
C GLN A 43 -13.44 4.33 -1.67
N LEU A 44 -13.25 5.53 -1.12
CA LEU A 44 -12.03 5.94 -0.42
C LEU A 44 -11.82 5.13 0.87
N GLU A 45 -12.85 4.97 1.70
CA GLU A 45 -12.79 4.11 2.89
C GLU A 45 -12.42 2.66 2.54
N LYS A 46 -13.03 2.12 1.47
CA LYS A 46 -12.70 0.78 0.97
C LYS A 46 -11.26 0.67 0.48
N LEU A 47 -10.74 1.73 -0.15
CA LEU A 47 -9.34 1.79 -0.57
C LEU A 47 -8.41 1.79 0.64
N TYR A 48 -8.69 2.62 1.66
CA TYR A 48 -7.88 2.67 2.88
C TYR A 48 -7.89 1.34 3.63
N LEU A 49 -9.04 0.66 3.71
CA LEU A 49 -9.12 -0.66 4.34
C LEU A 49 -8.24 -1.67 3.61
N ARG A 50 -8.26 -1.69 2.27
CA ARG A 50 -7.40 -2.57 1.47
C ARG A 50 -5.92 -2.21 1.61
N ALA A 51 -5.59 -0.92 1.64
CA ALA A 51 -4.24 -0.45 1.83
C ALA A 51 -3.70 -0.85 3.21
N HIS A 52 -4.54 -0.81 4.24
CA HIS A 52 -4.19 -1.25 5.59
C HIS A 52 -3.86 -2.75 5.64
N LEU A 53 -4.74 -3.60 5.10
CA LEU A 53 -4.50 -5.04 5.03
C LEU A 53 -3.22 -5.37 4.22
N ALA A 54 -3.03 -4.70 3.08
CA ALA A 54 -1.81 -4.86 2.29
C ALA A 54 -0.55 -4.38 3.03
N ALA A 55 -0.66 -3.36 3.87
CA ALA A 55 0.45 -2.89 4.70
C ALA A 55 0.81 -3.90 5.80
N GLU A 56 -0.18 -4.55 6.41
CA GLU A 56 0.05 -5.64 7.38
C GLU A 56 0.82 -6.80 6.73
N ASP A 57 0.39 -7.24 5.54
CA ASP A 57 1.10 -8.26 4.76
C ASP A 57 2.51 -7.80 4.37
N ALA A 58 2.68 -6.54 3.99
CA ALA A 58 3.97 -5.96 3.64
C ALA A 58 4.94 -5.95 4.83
N VAL A 59 4.45 -5.66 6.04
CA VAL A 59 5.26 -5.73 7.27
C VAL A 59 5.74 -7.15 7.53
N GLU A 60 4.87 -8.16 7.34
CA GLU A 60 5.29 -9.56 7.47
C GLU A 60 6.35 -9.93 6.43
N TYR A 61 6.17 -9.51 5.18
CA TYR A 61 7.16 -9.75 4.13
C TYR A 61 8.49 -9.03 4.37
N PHE A 62 8.44 -7.84 4.97
CA PHE A 62 9.64 -7.07 5.29
C PHE A 62 10.48 -7.76 6.35
N LYS A 63 9.86 -8.38 7.37
CA LYS A 63 10.57 -9.16 8.41
C LYS A 63 11.37 -10.34 7.85
N GLU A 64 10.95 -10.88 6.71
CA GLU A 64 11.64 -12.00 6.05
C GLU A 64 12.83 -11.54 5.19
N ILE A 65 13.03 -10.23 4.99
CA ILE A 65 14.18 -9.71 4.25
C ILE A 65 15.38 -9.63 5.22
N PRO A 66 16.47 -10.38 4.96
CA PRO A 66 17.64 -10.36 5.83
C PRO A 66 18.24 -8.95 5.91
N VAL A 67 18.41 -8.45 7.14
CA VAL A 67 18.87 -7.09 7.45
C VAL A 67 20.27 -6.82 6.88
N GLU A 68 21.08 -7.86 6.74
CA GLU A 68 22.42 -7.83 6.14
C GLU A 68 22.42 -7.21 4.73
N LYS A 69 21.33 -7.36 3.95
CA LYS A 69 21.22 -6.76 2.61
C LYS A 69 20.95 -5.25 2.61
N PHE A 70 20.65 -4.66 3.77
CA PHE A 70 20.49 -3.21 3.94
C PHE A 70 21.76 -2.53 4.46
N ILE A 71 22.73 -3.31 4.96
CA ILE A 71 24.00 -2.85 5.53
C ILE A 71 25.15 -3.31 4.63
N ASP A 72 25.06 -3.00 3.34
CA ASP A 72 26.24 -3.02 2.46
C ASP A 72 26.54 -1.57 2.05
N ASN A 73 27.18 -0.83 2.96
CA ASN A 73 28.07 0.26 2.59
C ASN A 73 29.07 0.55 3.75
N PRO A 74 30.39 0.36 3.54
CA PRO A 74 31.41 0.90 4.45
C PRO A 74 31.49 2.44 4.41
#